data_AF-A0A9K3M2F7-F1
#
_entry.id   AF-A0A9K3M2F7-F1
#
_cell.length_a   1.000
_cell.length_b   1.000
_cell.length_c   1.000
_cell.angle_alpha   90.00
_cell.angle_beta   90.00
_cell.angle_gamma   90.00
#
_symmetry.space_group_name_H-M   'P 1'
#
loop_
_entity.id
_entity.type
_entity.pdbx_description
1 polymer ?
#
loop_
_entity_poly.entity_id
_entity_poly.type
_entity_poly.pdbx_seq_one_letter_code
_entity_poly.pdbx_strand_id
1 'polypeptide(L)'
;MVQPTRRRQNTFPSIGAIAVIAIFVCFIVREAFEGGWIDLTNIDPLMTTSQLSSSPDNVKYDPTSREVSFYEVGLETATDKVAAPGRLPGCLKNDASCTRPSCVRKECRPWGHFYHTMYQQKFGKWTLPGTKPFQFLEIGFFQGSGYDAYNKFFSNVKGAELHSMEISCIEPGPREEGKWPWGNFASKNSGYESLLKKNLLHCGDASNVTWLNEVYTTKLHRSDAPPLKLVVEDASHISSHMATSVFFWFPRIEPGGFMVIEDIQPIADANLFRTQFMPQIMSDLHFCGDPEFQDQACFPTLYPLLQSIHCEMHICVLERNEKSANYSLSLELSKPPPNALDLQKCYSFAKAKEISRKN
;
A
#
# COMPACT_ATOMS: atom_id res chain seq x y z
N MET A 1 64.66 23.39 -1.84
CA MET A 1 65.24 22.18 -1.24
C MET A 1 64.11 21.37 -0.63
N VAL A 2 63.68 20.31 -1.32
CA VAL A 2 62.54 19.46 -0.94
C VAL A 2 63.07 18.03 -0.85
N GLN A 3 62.90 17.42 0.32
CA GLN A 3 63.34 16.05 0.60
C GLN A 3 62.37 15.01 -0.02
N PRO A 4 62.86 13.86 -0.49
CA PRO A 4 62.01 12.79 -1.01
C PRO A 4 61.62 11.79 0.07
N THR A 5 60.32 11.47 0.18
CA THR A 5 59.79 10.38 1.01
C THR A 5 59.71 9.06 0.24
N ARG A 6 60.14 7.99 0.92
CA ARG A 6 60.38 6.64 0.39
C ARG A 6 59.08 5.88 0.06
N ARG A 7 59.12 5.18 -1.08
CA ARG A 7 58.24 4.06 -1.47
C ARG A 7 58.36 2.89 -0.48
N ARG A 8 57.24 2.27 -0.10
CA ARG A 8 57.17 0.87 0.36
C ARG A 8 56.48 0.03 -0.71
N GLN A 9 57.19 -1.00 -1.17
CA GLN A 9 56.68 -2.09 -2.00
C GLN A 9 56.07 -3.14 -1.07
N ASN A 10 54.83 -3.55 -1.32
CA ASN A 10 54.28 -4.78 -0.78
C ASN A 10 54.11 -5.78 -1.93
N THR A 11 54.84 -6.88 -1.81
CA THR A 11 54.79 -8.08 -2.64
C THR A 11 53.62 -8.97 -2.20
N PHE A 12 52.76 -9.37 -3.13
CA PHE A 12 51.83 -10.49 -2.97
C PHE A 12 52.34 -11.68 -3.80
N PRO A 13 52.41 -12.90 -3.25
CA PRO A 13 52.61 -14.08 -4.06
C PRO A 13 51.27 -14.58 -4.60
N SER A 14 51.35 -15.12 -5.80
CA SER A 14 50.26 -15.67 -6.61
C SER A 14 50.30 -17.20 -6.62
N ILE A 15 49.13 -17.78 -6.93
CA ILE A 15 48.85 -19.12 -7.50
C ILE A 15 48.63 -20.28 -6.50
N GLY A 16 47.46 -20.91 -6.62
CA GLY A 16 47.14 -22.20 -6.00
C GLY A 16 45.74 -22.76 -6.35
N ALA A 17 45.59 -23.24 -7.58
CA ALA A 17 44.77 -24.35 -8.10
C ALA A 17 43.30 -24.63 -7.66
N ILE A 18 42.54 -24.99 -8.69
CA ILE A 18 41.18 -25.56 -8.77
C ILE A 18 41.14 -27.00 -8.26
N ALA A 19 40.09 -27.37 -7.51
CA ALA A 19 39.49 -28.72 -7.52
C ALA A 19 38.03 -28.68 -7.04
N VAL A 20 37.14 -29.21 -7.89
CA VAL A 20 35.72 -29.53 -7.63
C VAL A 20 35.67 -30.95 -7.04
N ILE A 21 34.83 -31.20 -6.04
CA ILE A 21 34.01 -32.42 -5.89
C ILE A 21 32.94 -32.18 -4.81
N ALA A 22 31.71 -32.49 -5.18
CA ALA A 22 30.50 -32.39 -4.39
C ALA A 22 30.52 -33.32 -3.18
N ILE A 23 30.09 -32.82 -2.01
CA ILE A 23 29.73 -33.64 -0.86
C ILE A 23 28.24 -33.45 -0.60
N PHE A 24 27.52 -34.56 -0.74
CA PHE A 24 26.17 -34.77 -0.26
C PHE A 24 26.08 -34.40 1.23
N VAL A 25 25.23 -33.44 1.57
CA VAL A 25 24.80 -33.23 2.96
C VAL A 25 23.36 -33.74 3.06
N CYS A 26 23.22 -35.01 3.42
CA CYS A 26 22.00 -35.52 4.03
C CYS A 26 21.93 -34.98 5.45
N PHE A 27 21.03 -34.05 5.73
CA PHE A 27 20.61 -33.76 7.10
C PHE A 27 19.65 -34.86 7.55
N ILE A 28 20.13 -35.75 8.42
CA ILE A 28 19.29 -36.54 9.32
C ILE A 28 19.07 -35.65 10.56
N VAL A 29 17.89 -35.04 10.65
CA VAL A 29 17.37 -34.52 11.92
C VAL A 29 16.54 -35.65 12.54
N ARG A 30 17.06 -36.19 13.64
CA ARG A 30 16.40 -37.16 14.50
C ARG A 30 16.18 -36.47 15.82
N GLU A 31 14.94 -36.08 16.12
CA GLU A 31 14.34 -36.25 17.45
C GLU A 31 12.83 -35.94 17.51
N ALA A 32 12.10 -36.95 18.00
CA ALA A 32 10.86 -36.93 18.77
C ALA A 32 9.60 -36.24 18.20
N PHE A 33 8.83 -36.99 17.39
CA PHE A 33 7.36 -37.00 17.50
C PHE A 33 6.83 -38.41 17.20
N GLU A 34 6.12 -38.99 18.16
CA GLU A 34 5.36 -40.24 18.02
C GLU A 34 4.10 -40.00 17.17
N GLY A 35 4.28 -39.93 15.85
CA GLY A 35 3.18 -39.86 14.88
C GLY A 35 3.59 -40.63 13.63
N GLY A 36 2.66 -41.42 13.09
CA GLY A 36 2.91 -42.44 12.08
C GLY A 36 3.76 -42.02 10.87
N TRP A 37 4.47 -42.99 10.31
CA TRP A 37 5.24 -42.86 9.09
C TRP A 37 4.34 -42.41 7.93
N ILE A 38 4.53 -41.19 7.44
CA ILE A 38 4.07 -40.80 6.11
C ILE A 38 5.17 -41.24 5.14
N ASP A 39 4.84 -42.18 4.28
CA ASP A 39 5.69 -42.59 3.17
C ASP A 39 5.77 -41.44 2.13
N LEU A 40 6.86 -40.66 2.19
CA LEU A 40 7.13 -39.55 1.27
C LEU A 40 7.64 -40.03 -0.10
N THR A 41 7.74 -41.34 -0.35
CA THR A 41 8.15 -41.87 -1.67
C THR A 41 7.01 -41.93 -2.68
N ASN A 42 5.76 -41.66 -2.24
CA ASN A 42 4.56 -41.60 -3.08
C ASN A 42 3.94 -40.19 -3.16
N ILE A 43 4.75 -39.13 -3.07
CA ILE A 43 4.30 -37.79 -3.46
C ILE A 43 4.47 -37.68 -4.98
N ASP A 44 3.36 -37.71 -5.71
CA ASP A 44 3.28 -37.42 -7.14
C ASP A 44 4.09 -36.15 -7.46
N PRO A 45 5.21 -36.25 -8.20
CA PRO A 45 5.99 -35.09 -8.55
C PRO A 45 5.43 -34.54 -9.84
N LEU A 46 4.25 -33.87 -9.87
CA LEU A 46 3.86 -33.05 -11.02
C LEU A 46 2.60 -32.19 -10.76
N MET A 47 2.67 -31.23 -9.83
CA MET A 47 2.06 -29.93 -10.09
C MET A 47 3.10 -29.12 -10.86
N THR A 48 3.09 -29.25 -12.18
CA THR A 48 3.91 -28.42 -13.06
C THR A 48 3.65 -26.95 -12.77
N THR A 49 4.73 -26.20 -12.63
CA THR A 49 4.82 -24.74 -12.50
C THR A 49 4.23 -23.97 -13.70
N SER A 50 3.39 -24.58 -14.54
CA SER A 50 2.77 -23.98 -15.72
C SER A 50 1.45 -23.26 -15.44
N GLN A 51 0.89 -23.32 -14.22
CA GLN A 51 -0.33 -22.59 -13.84
C GLN A 51 -0.12 -21.34 -12.97
N LEU A 52 1.12 -21.05 -12.55
CA LEU A 52 1.47 -19.82 -11.82
C LEU A 52 2.12 -18.74 -12.72
N SER A 53 2.06 -18.95 -14.04
CA SER A 53 2.55 -18.03 -15.08
C SER A 53 1.39 -17.44 -15.89
N SER A 54 0.27 -17.12 -15.25
CA SER A 54 -0.59 -16.07 -15.81
C SER A 54 0.18 -14.76 -15.64
N SER A 55 0.90 -14.33 -16.68
CA SER A 55 1.41 -12.95 -16.73
C SER A 55 0.27 -12.02 -16.27
N PRO A 56 0.52 -11.03 -15.41
CA PRO A 56 -0.49 -10.02 -15.04
C PRO A 56 -1.11 -9.33 -16.27
N ASP A 57 -0.52 -9.49 -17.46
CA ASP A 57 -1.09 -9.07 -18.75
C ASP A 57 -2.37 -9.83 -19.19
N ASN A 58 -2.81 -10.87 -18.47
CA ASN A 58 -3.94 -11.71 -18.88
C ASN A 58 -5.15 -11.67 -17.94
N VAL A 59 -5.35 -10.60 -17.17
CA VAL A 59 -6.74 -10.25 -16.80
C VAL A 59 -7.44 -9.91 -18.11
N LYS A 60 -8.00 -10.93 -18.78
CA LYS A 60 -8.79 -10.75 -19.98
C LYS A 60 -9.95 -9.86 -19.59
N TYR A 61 -9.86 -8.60 -19.96
CA TYR A 61 -10.99 -7.70 -20.01
C TYR A 61 -12.11 -8.46 -20.72
N ASP A 62 -13.19 -8.71 -19.98
CA ASP A 62 -14.39 -9.26 -20.58
C ASP A 62 -15.08 -8.09 -21.27
N PRO A 63 -15.04 -7.99 -22.62
CA PRO A 63 -15.68 -6.89 -23.33
C PRO A 63 -17.21 -6.93 -23.20
N THR A 64 -17.78 -8.00 -22.64
CA THR A 64 -19.19 -8.09 -22.30
C THR A 64 -19.49 -7.57 -20.89
N SER A 65 -18.45 -7.32 -20.08
CA SER A 65 -18.61 -6.69 -18.79
C SER A 65 -19.20 -5.29 -18.96
N ARG A 66 -20.25 -5.02 -18.19
CA ARG A 66 -20.85 -3.67 -18.10
C ARG A 66 -20.10 -2.76 -17.13
N GLU A 67 -19.02 -3.26 -16.53
CA GLU A 67 -18.17 -2.47 -15.64
C GLU A 67 -17.41 -1.41 -16.45
N VAL A 68 -17.23 -0.24 -15.86
CA VAL A 68 -16.33 0.79 -16.40
C VAL A 68 -14.89 0.28 -16.27
N SER A 69 -14.05 0.49 -17.28
CA SER A 69 -12.64 0.11 -17.25
C SER A 69 -11.80 1.19 -16.56
N PHE A 70 -11.17 0.87 -15.42
CA PHE A 70 -10.30 1.83 -14.74
C PHE A 70 -9.08 2.20 -15.60
N TYR A 71 -8.58 1.25 -16.39
CA TYR A 71 -7.44 1.50 -17.29
C TYR A 71 -7.78 2.56 -18.35
N GLU A 72 -8.91 2.40 -19.04
CA GLU A 72 -9.34 3.33 -20.09
C GLU A 72 -9.64 4.72 -19.50
N VAL A 73 -10.33 4.75 -18.36
CA VAL A 73 -10.60 6.01 -17.64
C VAL A 73 -9.30 6.70 -17.24
N GLY A 74 -8.34 5.97 -16.69
CA GLY A 74 -7.08 6.55 -16.26
C GLY A 74 -6.23 7.09 -17.42
N LEU A 75 -6.27 6.45 -18.59
CA LEU A 75 -5.62 6.98 -19.80
C LEU A 75 -6.25 8.32 -20.23
N GLU A 76 -7.56 8.43 -20.15
CA GLU A 76 -8.28 9.65 -20.52
C GLU A 76 -8.02 10.81 -19.55
N THR A 77 -7.98 10.55 -18.24
CA THR A 77 -7.73 11.57 -17.22
C THR A 77 -6.25 11.83 -16.97
N ALA A 78 -5.37 11.13 -17.69
CA ALA A 78 -3.92 11.18 -17.56
C ALA A 78 -3.42 10.93 -16.12
N THR A 79 -4.11 10.07 -15.37
CA THR A 79 -3.66 9.67 -14.03
C THR A 79 -2.40 8.80 -14.12
N ASP A 80 -1.46 9.02 -13.21
CA ASP A 80 -0.22 8.26 -13.14
C ASP A 80 -0.44 6.80 -12.74
N LYS A 81 -1.56 6.51 -12.05
CA LYS A 81 -2.01 5.17 -11.61
C LYS A 81 -2.03 4.12 -12.73
N VAL A 82 -2.13 4.56 -13.99
CA VAL A 82 -2.15 3.70 -15.19
C VAL A 82 -1.15 4.09 -16.26
N ALA A 83 -0.21 5.00 -15.96
CA ALA A 83 0.70 5.54 -16.96
C ALA A 83 1.87 4.60 -17.32
N ALA A 84 2.23 3.66 -16.44
CA ALA A 84 3.39 2.79 -16.68
C ALA A 84 3.21 1.80 -17.85
N PRO A 85 2.05 1.16 -18.08
CA PRO A 85 1.81 0.33 -19.26
C PRO A 85 2.20 1.00 -20.59
N GLY A 86 1.81 2.26 -20.80
CA GLY A 86 2.13 3.00 -22.03
C GLY A 86 3.61 3.41 -22.15
N ARG A 87 4.33 3.51 -21.02
CA ARG A 87 5.73 3.95 -20.97
C ARG A 87 6.74 2.81 -20.95
N LEU A 88 6.35 1.65 -20.45
CA LEU A 88 7.23 0.49 -20.30
C LEU A 88 7.91 0.08 -21.62
N PRO A 89 7.21 -0.03 -22.77
CA PRO A 89 7.86 -0.42 -24.03
C PRO A 89 8.98 0.54 -24.47
N GLY A 90 8.76 1.85 -24.31
CA GLY A 90 9.77 2.86 -24.61
C GLY A 90 10.98 2.77 -23.67
N CYS A 91 10.71 2.62 -22.37
CA CYS A 91 11.71 2.39 -21.34
C CYS A 91 12.57 1.14 -21.63
N LEU A 92 11.96 0.00 -21.98
CA LEU A 92 12.69 -1.23 -22.29
C LEU A 92 13.51 -1.17 -23.59
N LYS A 93 13.12 -0.30 -24.53
CA LYS A 93 13.88 -0.06 -25.77
C LYS A 93 15.07 0.88 -25.53
N ASN A 94 14.94 1.80 -24.58
CA ASN A 94 15.96 2.81 -24.27
C ASN A 94 15.96 3.09 -22.76
N ASP A 95 16.91 2.50 -22.02
CA ASP A 95 17.05 2.68 -20.58
C ASP A 95 17.13 4.17 -20.16
N ALA A 96 17.65 5.06 -21.03
CA ALA A 96 17.70 6.50 -20.74
C ALA A 96 16.31 7.17 -20.66
N SER A 97 15.26 6.50 -21.13
CA SER A 97 13.87 6.97 -21.00
C SER A 97 13.16 6.43 -19.75
N CYS A 98 13.78 5.49 -19.01
CA CYS A 98 13.29 4.99 -17.74
C CYS A 98 13.59 6.00 -16.61
N THR A 99 12.68 6.12 -15.65
CA THR A 99 12.94 6.89 -14.42
C THR A 99 13.87 6.13 -13.48
N ARG A 100 13.83 4.79 -13.50
CA ARG A 100 14.67 3.92 -12.68
C ARG A 100 15.32 2.80 -13.50
N PRO A 101 16.26 3.10 -14.40
CA PRO A 101 16.83 2.12 -15.33
C PRO A 101 17.56 0.95 -14.63
N SER A 102 18.08 1.17 -13.43
CA SER A 102 18.79 0.17 -12.64
C SER A 102 17.88 -0.84 -11.92
N CYS A 103 16.55 -0.67 -11.95
CA CYS A 103 15.64 -1.62 -11.30
C CYS A 103 15.71 -3.00 -12.00
N VAL A 104 15.91 -4.05 -11.19
CA VAL A 104 15.94 -5.44 -11.66
C VAL A 104 14.58 -5.84 -12.26
N ARG A 105 13.50 -5.48 -11.56
CA ARG A 105 12.13 -5.68 -12.05
C ARG A 105 11.79 -4.64 -13.10
N LYS A 106 11.43 -5.09 -14.31
CA LYS A 106 11.17 -4.25 -15.48
C LYS A 106 10.01 -3.28 -15.25
N GLU A 107 8.96 -3.73 -14.56
CA GLU A 107 7.78 -2.94 -14.26
C GLU A 107 8.07 -1.79 -13.27
N CYS A 108 9.19 -1.82 -12.55
CA CYS A 108 9.62 -0.73 -11.67
C CYS A 108 10.43 0.37 -12.37
N ARG A 109 10.79 0.18 -13.65
CA ARG A 109 11.64 1.10 -14.41
C ARG A 109 10.93 2.35 -14.97
N PRO A 110 9.73 2.27 -15.57
CA PRO A 110 9.07 3.43 -16.16
C PRO A 110 8.51 4.38 -15.09
N TRP A 111 8.11 5.58 -15.52
CA TRP A 111 7.30 6.49 -14.69
C TRP A 111 5.83 6.03 -14.66
N GLY A 112 5.15 6.28 -13.53
CA GLY A 112 3.75 5.90 -13.30
C GLY A 112 3.59 4.50 -12.71
N HIS A 113 2.35 4.01 -12.68
CA HIS A 113 1.98 2.78 -11.98
C HIS A 113 1.16 1.82 -12.86
N PHE A 114 0.99 0.61 -12.36
CA PHE A 114 0.19 -0.47 -12.93
C PHE A 114 -1.07 -0.75 -12.09
N TYR A 115 -1.60 0.24 -11.36
CA TYR A 115 -2.63 0.00 -10.34
C TYR A 115 -4.01 -0.36 -10.89
N HIS A 116 -4.23 -0.19 -12.19
CA HIS A 116 -5.51 -0.52 -12.85
C HIS A 116 -6.01 -1.94 -12.58
N THR A 117 -5.13 -2.93 -12.45
CA THR A 117 -5.51 -4.33 -12.13
C THR A 117 -6.19 -4.40 -10.78
N MET A 118 -5.57 -3.84 -9.74
CA MET A 118 -6.10 -3.79 -8.39
C MET A 118 -7.43 -3.02 -8.34
N TYR A 119 -7.48 -1.82 -8.93
CA TYR A 119 -8.69 -1.00 -8.94
C TYR A 119 -9.85 -1.69 -9.67
N GLN A 120 -9.59 -2.28 -10.85
CA GLN A 120 -10.62 -3.01 -11.59
C GLN A 120 -11.12 -4.22 -10.80
N GLN A 121 -10.20 -5.04 -10.29
CA GLN A 121 -10.56 -6.27 -9.57
C GLN A 121 -11.40 -6.00 -8.33
N LYS A 122 -11.04 -4.96 -7.56
CA LYS A 122 -11.69 -4.66 -6.29
C LYS A 122 -12.98 -3.86 -6.45
N PHE A 123 -13.05 -2.96 -7.44
CA PHE A 123 -14.12 -1.96 -7.49
C PHE A 123 -14.92 -1.95 -8.80
N GLY A 124 -14.54 -2.73 -9.81
CA GLY A 124 -15.24 -2.78 -11.10
C GLY A 124 -16.74 -3.01 -10.95
N LYS A 125 -17.13 -3.96 -10.08
CA LYS A 125 -18.55 -4.25 -9.78
C LYS A 125 -19.33 -3.07 -9.19
N TRP A 126 -18.65 -2.15 -8.52
CA TRP A 126 -19.30 -0.96 -7.95
C TRP A 126 -19.58 0.11 -9.01
N THR A 127 -19.05 -0.02 -10.22
CA THR A 127 -19.36 0.88 -11.34
C THR A 127 -20.66 0.52 -12.06
N LEU A 128 -21.28 -0.61 -11.69
CA LEU A 128 -22.51 -1.09 -12.31
C LEU A 128 -23.73 -0.25 -11.88
N PRO A 129 -24.70 -0.03 -12.79
CA PRO A 129 -25.98 0.58 -12.44
C PRO A 129 -26.69 -0.18 -11.31
N GLY A 130 -27.30 0.56 -10.38
CA GLY A 130 -28.00 -0.02 -9.24
C GLY A 130 -27.12 -0.25 -8.01
N THR A 131 -25.81 0.00 -8.10
CA THR A 131 -24.94 0.10 -6.92
C THR A 131 -25.49 1.15 -5.96
N LYS A 132 -25.54 0.82 -4.67
CA LYS A 132 -26.02 1.74 -3.62
C LYS A 132 -25.10 2.97 -3.55
N PRO A 133 -25.64 4.17 -3.22
CA PRO A 133 -24.82 5.34 -2.91
C PRO A 133 -23.77 5.04 -1.84
N PHE A 134 -22.56 5.58 -2.01
CA PHE A 134 -21.47 5.47 -1.04
C PHE A 134 -20.60 6.73 -1.08
N GLN A 135 -19.79 6.95 -0.04
CA GLN A 135 -18.71 7.93 -0.06
C GLN A 135 -17.38 7.26 -0.39
N PHE A 136 -16.60 7.99 -1.18
CA PHE A 136 -15.22 7.73 -1.52
C PHE A 136 -14.37 8.88 -0.99
N LEU A 137 -13.17 8.57 -0.50
CA LEU A 137 -12.20 9.56 -0.06
C LEU A 137 -10.81 9.24 -0.64
N GLU A 138 -10.23 10.17 -1.38
CA GLU A 138 -8.80 10.16 -1.72
C GLU A 138 -8.04 11.09 -0.78
N ILE A 139 -6.92 10.64 -0.23
CA ILE A 139 -6.01 11.44 0.58
C ILE A 139 -4.81 11.73 -0.31
N GLY A 140 -4.65 12.97 -0.76
CA GLY A 140 -3.69 13.37 -1.79
C GLY A 140 -4.39 13.71 -3.11
N PHE A 141 -4.74 14.98 -3.30
CA PHE A 141 -5.37 15.44 -4.55
C PHE A 141 -4.33 15.83 -5.60
N PHE A 142 -3.22 16.43 -5.16
CA PHE A 142 -2.18 17.05 -5.99
C PHE A 142 -2.75 17.98 -7.08
N GLN A 143 -2.89 17.51 -8.33
CA GLN A 143 -3.47 18.27 -9.46
C GLN A 143 -4.85 17.72 -9.89
N GLY A 144 -5.35 16.70 -9.21
CA GLY A 144 -6.70 16.14 -9.37
C GLY A 144 -6.86 15.05 -10.42
N SER A 145 -5.82 14.65 -11.16
CA SER A 145 -5.94 13.57 -12.17
C SER A 145 -6.36 12.22 -11.56
N GLY A 146 -5.92 11.91 -10.33
CA GLY A 146 -6.38 10.76 -9.54
C GLY A 146 -7.88 10.85 -9.24
N TYR A 147 -8.29 11.92 -8.54
CA TYR A 147 -9.69 12.26 -8.30
C TYR A 147 -10.58 12.18 -9.55
N ASP A 148 -10.15 12.80 -10.65
CA ASP A 148 -10.91 12.82 -11.91
C ASP A 148 -11.09 11.41 -12.49
N ALA A 149 -10.07 10.55 -12.36
CA ALA A 149 -10.18 9.14 -12.72
C ALA A 149 -11.26 8.44 -11.88
N TYR A 150 -11.27 8.60 -10.57
CA TYR A 150 -12.29 8.00 -9.71
C TYR A 150 -13.69 8.55 -9.98
N ASN A 151 -13.82 9.87 -10.16
CA ASN A 151 -15.08 10.52 -10.48
C ASN A 151 -15.68 10.00 -11.78
N LYS A 152 -14.84 9.77 -12.78
CA LYS A 152 -15.29 9.13 -14.02
C LYS A 152 -15.57 7.64 -13.84
N PHE A 153 -14.75 6.92 -13.10
CA PHE A 153 -14.91 5.48 -12.88
C PHE A 153 -16.20 5.14 -12.15
N PHE A 154 -16.62 5.96 -11.19
CA PHE A 154 -17.87 5.80 -10.44
C PHE A 154 -19.04 6.63 -10.99
N SER A 155 -18.95 7.19 -12.20
CA SER A 155 -19.96 8.10 -12.75
C SER A 155 -21.37 7.50 -12.88
N ASN A 156 -21.45 6.16 -12.97
CA ASN A 156 -22.72 5.42 -13.08
C ASN A 156 -23.39 5.18 -11.72
N VAL A 157 -22.72 5.48 -10.60
CA VAL A 157 -23.25 5.28 -9.25
C VAL A 157 -24.03 6.51 -8.82
N LYS A 158 -25.34 6.47 -9.02
CA LYS A 158 -26.22 7.58 -8.64
C LYS A 158 -26.12 7.85 -7.13
N GLY A 159 -25.72 9.07 -6.78
CA GLY A 159 -25.59 9.51 -5.39
C GLY A 159 -24.27 9.13 -4.72
N ALA A 160 -23.28 8.60 -5.45
CA ALA A 160 -21.94 8.51 -4.93
C ALA A 160 -21.36 9.91 -4.63
N GLU A 161 -20.62 10.02 -3.54
CA GLU A 161 -19.96 11.26 -3.12
C GLU A 161 -18.46 11.03 -3.06
N LEU A 162 -17.72 11.76 -3.89
CA LEU A 162 -16.28 11.62 -3.95
C LEU A 162 -15.64 12.83 -3.28
N HIS A 163 -14.93 12.58 -2.20
CA HIS A 163 -14.16 13.54 -1.46
C HIS A 163 -12.67 13.38 -1.75
N SER A 164 -11.91 14.46 -1.58
CA SER A 164 -10.45 14.42 -1.56
C SER A 164 -9.88 15.35 -0.47
N MET A 165 -8.66 15.09 -0.04
CA MET A 165 -7.90 15.89 0.92
C MET A 165 -6.58 16.35 0.33
N GLU A 166 -6.21 17.61 0.59
CA GLU A 166 -5.00 18.17 0.00
C GLU A 166 -4.36 19.24 0.88
N ILE A 167 -3.07 19.07 1.16
CA ILE A 167 -2.31 20.03 1.95
C ILE A 167 -1.93 21.26 1.12
N SER A 168 -1.69 21.13 -0.19
CA SER A 168 -1.27 22.24 -1.03
C SER A 168 -2.34 23.32 -1.21
N CYS A 169 -3.60 23.04 -0.91
CA CYS A 169 -4.67 24.03 -0.99
C CYS A 169 -4.87 24.87 0.29
N ILE A 170 -4.02 24.69 1.30
CA ILE A 170 -3.96 25.62 2.45
C ILE A 170 -3.19 26.91 2.11
N GLU A 171 -3.16 27.85 3.05
CA GLU A 171 -2.37 29.08 2.92
C GLU A 171 -0.87 28.74 2.72
N PRO A 172 -0.21 29.35 1.72
CA PRO A 172 1.21 29.10 1.50
C PRO A 172 2.06 29.66 2.64
N GLY A 173 3.12 28.94 3.01
CA GLY A 173 4.05 29.38 4.04
C GLY A 173 4.97 28.28 4.57
N PRO A 174 5.76 28.56 5.63
CA PRO A 174 6.70 27.61 6.22
C PRO A 174 6.00 26.39 6.83
N ARG A 175 6.61 25.20 6.70
CA ARG A 175 6.05 23.94 7.26
C ARG A 175 5.95 23.98 8.78
N GLU A 176 6.85 24.73 9.41
CA GLU A 176 6.99 24.92 10.83
C GLU A 176 5.77 25.67 11.41
N GLU A 177 5.06 26.42 10.57
CA GLU A 177 3.78 27.08 10.88
C GLU A 177 2.56 26.21 10.51
N GLY A 178 2.77 24.96 10.06
CA GLY A 178 1.72 24.10 9.53
C GLY A 178 1.23 24.52 8.14
N LYS A 179 2.03 25.31 7.40
CA LYS A 179 1.69 25.81 6.05
C LYS A 179 2.43 25.04 4.94
N TRP A 180 2.03 25.28 3.69
CA TRP A 180 2.60 24.61 2.52
C TRP A 180 3.45 25.54 1.64
N PRO A 181 4.77 25.36 1.52
CA PRO A 181 5.64 26.36 0.91
C PRO A 181 5.70 26.31 -0.63
N TRP A 182 5.21 25.24 -1.27
CA TRP A 182 5.42 25.00 -2.71
C TRP A 182 4.29 25.49 -3.63
N GLY A 183 3.33 26.23 -3.07
CA GLY A 183 2.18 26.75 -3.79
C GLY A 183 1.04 25.74 -3.94
N ASN A 184 -0.08 26.23 -4.47
CA ASN A 184 -1.33 25.49 -4.54
C ASN A 184 -1.42 24.64 -5.82
N PHE A 185 -0.94 23.40 -5.76
CA PHE A 185 -1.00 22.47 -6.88
C PHE A 185 -2.45 22.08 -7.24
N ALA A 186 -3.33 22.01 -6.24
CA ALA A 186 -4.74 21.66 -6.42
C ALA A 186 -5.48 22.63 -7.34
N SER A 187 -5.12 23.92 -7.28
CA SER A 187 -5.71 24.98 -8.11
C SER A 187 -5.53 24.78 -9.62
N LYS A 188 -4.64 23.87 -10.04
CA LYS A 188 -4.49 23.51 -11.45
C LYS A 188 -5.65 22.67 -11.99
N ASN A 189 -6.42 22.01 -11.13
CA ASN A 189 -7.58 21.25 -11.55
C ASN A 189 -8.72 22.19 -11.97
N SER A 190 -9.32 21.97 -13.14
CA SER A 190 -10.42 22.81 -13.63
C SER A 190 -11.68 22.79 -12.74
N GLY A 191 -11.86 21.74 -11.94
CA GLY A 191 -12.94 21.59 -10.97
C GLY A 191 -12.65 22.16 -9.58
N TYR A 192 -11.43 22.65 -9.30
CA TYR A 192 -10.95 23.04 -7.96
C TYR A 192 -11.95 23.90 -7.17
N GLU A 193 -12.36 25.05 -7.72
CA GLU A 193 -13.30 25.97 -7.07
C GLU A 193 -14.68 25.34 -6.82
N SER A 194 -15.16 24.54 -7.77
CA SER A 194 -16.42 23.82 -7.63
C SER A 194 -16.34 22.77 -6.52
N LEU A 195 -15.21 22.06 -6.39
CA LEU A 195 -15.01 21.04 -5.37
C LEU A 195 -14.97 21.65 -3.97
N LEU A 196 -14.26 22.78 -3.79
CA LEU A 196 -14.26 23.52 -2.54
C LEU A 196 -15.67 24.00 -2.15
N LYS A 197 -16.37 24.64 -3.10
CA LYS A 197 -17.74 25.14 -2.87
C LYS A 197 -18.72 24.03 -2.48
N LYS A 198 -18.54 22.83 -3.03
CA LYS A 198 -19.36 21.65 -2.72
C LYS A 198 -18.91 20.89 -1.47
N ASN A 199 -17.85 21.31 -0.78
CA ASN A 199 -17.21 20.57 0.31
C ASN A 199 -16.78 19.14 -0.10
N LEU A 200 -16.28 18.99 -1.33
CA LEU A 200 -15.74 17.74 -1.86
C LEU A 200 -14.20 17.73 -1.87
N LEU A 201 -13.55 18.89 -1.81
CA LEU A 201 -12.11 19.00 -1.58
C LEU A 201 -11.87 19.66 -0.22
N HIS A 202 -11.10 19.01 0.65
CA HIS A 202 -10.82 19.46 2.01
C HIS A 202 -9.35 19.89 2.13
N CYS A 203 -9.11 21.17 2.42
CA CYS A 203 -7.76 21.72 2.52
C CYS A 203 -7.22 21.57 3.95
N GLY A 204 -6.11 20.85 4.09
CA GLY A 204 -5.46 20.64 5.38
C GLY A 204 -4.43 19.53 5.39
N ASP A 205 -3.82 19.33 6.55
CA ASP A 205 -2.77 18.33 6.76
C ASP A 205 -3.37 17.00 7.22
N ALA A 206 -3.41 16.03 6.31
CA ALA A 206 -3.92 14.69 6.59
C ALA A 206 -3.06 13.86 7.57
N SER A 207 -1.90 14.38 8.02
CA SER A 207 -1.15 13.78 9.14
C SER A 207 -1.71 14.19 10.51
N ASN A 208 -2.58 15.21 10.57
CA ASN A 208 -3.14 15.73 11.82
C ASN A 208 -4.49 15.06 12.15
N VAL A 209 -4.46 14.12 13.11
CA VAL A 209 -5.64 13.36 13.57
C VAL A 209 -6.80 14.25 14.06
N THR A 210 -6.50 15.41 14.67
CA THR A 210 -7.55 16.35 15.10
C THR A 210 -8.27 16.95 13.91
N TRP A 211 -7.53 17.35 12.88
CA TRP A 211 -8.09 17.88 11.64
C TRP A 211 -8.88 16.81 10.86
N LEU A 212 -8.33 15.58 10.76
CA LEU A 212 -9.06 14.45 10.17
C LEU A 212 -10.40 14.22 10.87
N ASN A 213 -10.43 14.31 12.21
CA ASN A 213 -11.65 14.18 12.99
C ASN A 213 -12.65 15.31 12.76
N GLU A 214 -12.18 16.55 12.64
CA GLU A 214 -13.02 17.68 12.29
C GLU A 214 -13.68 17.47 10.93
N VAL A 215 -12.90 17.14 9.89
CA VAL A 215 -13.43 16.88 8.54
C VAL A 215 -14.41 15.70 8.56
N TYR A 216 -14.04 14.60 9.23
CA TYR A 216 -14.91 13.44 9.34
C TYR A 216 -16.25 13.79 10.00
N THR A 217 -16.22 14.42 11.17
CA THR A 217 -17.46 14.71 11.94
C THR A 217 -18.32 15.81 11.34
N THR A 218 -17.72 16.78 10.63
CA THR A 218 -18.47 17.94 10.09
C THR A 218 -18.84 17.82 8.62
N LYS A 219 -18.11 17.01 7.84
CA LYS A 219 -18.29 16.92 6.38
C LYS A 219 -18.71 15.53 5.90
N LEU A 220 -18.03 14.47 6.36
CA LEU A 220 -18.28 13.11 5.85
C LEU A 220 -19.40 12.40 6.62
N HIS A 221 -19.37 12.45 7.95
CA HIS A 221 -20.32 11.76 8.84
C HIS A 221 -21.49 12.65 9.26
N ARG A 222 -22.30 13.03 8.27
CA ARG A 222 -23.55 13.78 8.45
C ARG A 222 -24.75 12.83 8.31
N SER A 223 -25.90 13.24 8.86
CA SER A 223 -27.10 12.38 8.93
C SER A 223 -27.66 11.95 7.57
N ASP A 224 -27.39 12.73 6.52
CA ASP A 224 -27.84 12.49 5.14
C ASP A 224 -26.74 11.92 4.24
N ALA A 225 -25.52 11.72 4.75
CA ALA A 225 -24.44 11.17 3.95
C ALA A 225 -24.64 9.68 3.68
N PRO A 226 -24.27 9.21 2.48
CA PRO A 226 -24.07 7.79 2.27
C PRO A 226 -22.88 7.27 3.13
N PRO A 227 -22.75 5.95 3.33
CA PRO A 227 -21.66 5.40 4.13
C PRO A 227 -20.29 5.55 3.45
N LEU A 228 -19.24 5.77 4.26
CA LEU A 228 -17.85 5.76 3.76
C LEU A 228 -17.41 4.34 3.43
N LYS A 229 -17.15 4.09 2.15
CA LYS A 229 -16.89 2.75 1.64
C LYS A 229 -15.48 2.51 1.14
N LEU A 230 -14.86 3.56 0.61
CA LEU A 230 -13.54 3.48 0.01
C LEU A 230 -12.69 4.67 0.43
N VAL A 231 -11.51 4.38 0.96
CA VAL A 231 -10.48 5.38 1.26
C VAL A 231 -9.21 4.99 0.52
N VAL A 232 -8.59 5.94 -0.18
CA VAL A 232 -7.31 5.77 -0.87
C VAL A 232 -6.30 6.70 -0.20
N GLU A 233 -5.23 6.13 0.36
CA GLU A 233 -4.06 6.90 0.80
C GLU A 233 -3.05 6.98 -0.35
N ASP A 234 -2.88 8.20 -0.87
CA ASP A 234 -1.98 8.55 -1.98
C ASP A 234 -1.38 9.96 -1.76
N ALA A 235 -0.97 10.25 -0.52
CA ALA A 235 -0.56 11.60 -0.14
C ALA A 235 0.96 11.77 -0.12
N SER A 236 1.53 11.97 1.08
CA SER A 236 2.95 12.31 1.22
C SER A 236 3.90 11.13 1.08
N HIS A 237 3.36 9.91 1.14
CA HIS A 237 4.11 8.64 1.21
C HIS A 237 5.10 8.56 2.39
N ILE A 238 4.95 9.43 3.39
CA ILE A 238 5.71 9.37 4.64
C ILE A 238 5.08 8.29 5.52
N SER A 239 5.91 7.33 5.97
CA SER A 239 5.44 6.13 6.67
C SER A 239 4.55 6.42 7.89
N SER A 240 4.85 7.47 8.65
CA SER A 240 4.02 7.88 9.80
C SER A 240 2.66 8.43 9.38
N HIS A 241 2.59 9.13 8.26
CA HIS A 241 1.33 9.66 7.73
C HIS A 241 0.46 8.53 7.18
N MET A 242 1.06 7.58 6.45
CA MET A 242 0.37 6.38 5.96
C MET A 242 -0.21 5.57 7.12
N ALA A 243 0.57 5.36 8.20
CA ALA A 243 0.07 4.69 9.40
C ALA A 243 -1.07 5.47 10.07
N THR A 244 -0.93 6.79 10.22
CA THR A 244 -2.00 7.67 10.72
C THR A 244 -3.29 7.51 9.91
N SER A 245 -3.20 7.50 8.58
CA SER A 245 -4.35 7.30 7.70
C SER A 245 -5.03 5.95 7.96
N VAL A 246 -4.27 4.87 8.13
CA VAL A 246 -4.86 3.54 8.44
C VAL A 246 -5.56 3.55 9.79
N PHE A 247 -4.91 4.03 10.86
CA PHE A 247 -5.51 4.05 12.20
C PHE A 247 -6.73 4.95 12.32
N PHE A 248 -6.76 6.05 11.57
CA PHE A 248 -7.89 6.96 11.58
C PHE A 248 -9.03 6.43 10.70
N TRP A 249 -8.77 6.13 9.43
CA TRP A 249 -9.83 5.89 8.46
C TRP A 249 -10.35 4.47 8.47
N PHE A 250 -9.48 3.45 8.63
CA PHE A 250 -9.91 2.05 8.50
C PHE A 250 -11.08 1.69 9.43
N PRO A 251 -11.08 2.06 10.73
CA PRO A 251 -12.21 1.78 11.61
C PRO A 251 -13.53 2.46 11.23
N ARG A 252 -13.48 3.54 10.44
CA ARG A 252 -14.64 4.36 10.04
C ARG A 252 -15.25 3.93 8.70
N ILE A 253 -14.57 3.05 7.97
CA ILE A 253 -15.08 2.44 6.73
C ILE A 253 -16.18 1.43 7.08
N GLU A 254 -17.27 1.47 6.31
CA GLU A 254 -18.42 0.58 6.44
C GLU A 254 -18.05 -0.91 6.26
N PRO A 255 -18.90 -1.84 6.75
CA PRO A 255 -18.75 -3.27 6.49
C PRO A 255 -18.49 -3.60 5.01
N GLY A 256 -17.48 -4.43 4.73
CA GLY A 256 -17.10 -4.81 3.36
C GLY A 256 -16.49 -3.69 2.51
N GLY A 257 -16.19 -2.53 3.10
CA GLY A 257 -15.44 -1.46 2.45
C GLY A 257 -13.93 -1.70 2.41
N PHE A 258 -13.20 -0.80 1.76
CA PHE A 258 -11.76 -0.96 1.51
C PHE A 258 -10.95 0.29 1.82
N MET A 259 -9.76 0.06 2.39
CA MET A 259 -8.68 1.04 2.47
C MET A 259 -7.60 0.64 1.46
N VAL A 260 -7.30 1.51 0.51
CA VAL A 260 -6.19 1.36 -0.43
C VAL A 260 -5.03 2.21 0.07
N ILE A 261 -3.82 1.65 0.00
CA ILE A 261 -2.58 2.35 0.34
C ILE A 261 -1.68 2.23 -0.88
N GLU A 262 -1.45 3.36 -1.54
CA GLU A 262 -0.59 3.46 -2.71
C GLU A 262 0.87 3.74 -2.30
N ASP A 263 1.75 3.67 -3.29
CA ASP A 263 3.17 4.00 -3.17
C ASP A 263 3.94 3.43 -1.97
N ILE A 264 3.67 2.16 -1.66
CA ILE A 264 4.44 1.35 -0.71
C ILE A 264 5.77 0.90 -1.37
N GLN A 265 6.56 1.88 -1.80
CA GLN A 265 7.82 1.70 -2.54
C GLN A 265 9.03 1.57 -1.59
N PRO A 266 10.15 0.98 -2.05
CA PRO A 266 11.41 0.97 -1.30
C PRO A 266 12.12 2.33 -1.33
N ILE A 267 11.43 3.42 -0.97
CA ILE A 267 11.99 4.77 -0.85
C ILE A 267 12.09 5.16 0.63
N ALA A 268 13.00 6.07 0.98
CA ALA A 268 13.27 6.43 2.37
C ALA A 268 11.99 6.74 3.18
N ASP A 269 11.08 7.52 2.60
CA ASP A 269 9.87 8.00 3.27
C ASP A 269 8.84 6.88 3.53
N ALA A 270 8.62 5.98 2.58
CA ALA A 270 7.62 4.90 2.66
C ALA A 270 8.17 3.56 3.20
N ASN A 271 9.50 3.42 3.29
CA ASN A 271 10.10 2.11 3.53
C ASN A 271 9.85 1.57 4.95
N LEU A 272 9.65 2.42 5.96
CA LEU A 272 9.26 1.93 7.29
C LEU A 272 7.84 1.37 7.27
N PHE A 273 6.91 1.98 6.53
CA PHE A 273 5.58 1.41 6.35
C PHE A 273 5.66 0.04 5.68
N ARG A 274 6.42 -0.07 4.58
CA ARG A 274 6.64 -1.34 3.86
C ARG A 274 7.27 -2.44 4.71
N THR A 275 8.31 -2.10 5.48
CA THR A 275 9.16 -3.10 6.15
C THR A 275 8.83 -3.32 7.62
N GLN A 276 8.09 -2.40 8.24
CA GLN A 276 7.74 -2.46 9.67
C GLN A 276 6.23 -2.56 9.87
N PHE A 277 5.43 -1.66 9.28
CA PHE A 277 3.98 -1.64 9.48
C PHE A 277 3.28 -2.83 8.79
N MET A 278 3.55 -3.04 7.50
CA MET A 278 2.87 -4.08 6.72
C MET A 278 3.09 -5.48 7.30
N PRO A 279 4.31 -5.92 7.70
CA PRO A 279 4.46 -7.22 8.35
C PRO A 279 3.66 -7.36 9.66
N GLN A 280 3.51 -6.30 10.45
CA GLN A 280 2.71 -6.32 11.68
C GLN A 280 1.23 -6.54 11.40
N ILE A 281 0.62 -5.75 10.50
CA ILE A 281 -0.81 -5.90 10.20
C ILE A 281 -1.12 -7.24 9.49
N MET A 282 -0.15 -7.80 8.76
CA MET A 282 -0.23 -9.16 8.19
C MET A 282 -0.20 -10.23 9.27
N SER A 283 0.65 -10.06 10.30
CA SER A 283 0.65 -10.94 11.47
C SER A 283 -0.70 -10.90 12.18
N ASP A 284 -1.26 -9.70 12.36
CA ASP A 284 -2.56 -9.47 13.02
C ASP A 284 -3.74 -10.09 12.26
N LEU A 285 -3.69 -10.14 10.92
CA LEU A 285 -4.71 -10.84 10.12
C LEU A 285 -4.86 -12.31 10.52
N HIS A 286 -3.75 -12.93 10.96
CA HIS A 286 -3.70 -14.34 11.35
C HIS A 286 -3.71 -14.55 12.87
N PHE A 287 -3.89 -13.48 13.66
CA PHE A 287 -3.96 -13.58 15.10
C PHE A 287 -5.27 -14.24 15.54
N CYS A 288 -5.18 -15.44 16.13
CA CYS A 288 -6.33 -16.20 16.62
C CYS A 288 -6.66 -15.97 18.11
N GLY A 289 -5.71 -15.43 18.89
CA GLY A 289 -5.88 -15.26 20.34
C GLY A 289 -6.00 -16.57 21.13
N ASP A 290 -5.42 -17.65 20.62
CA ASP A 290 -5.42 -18.96 21.29
C ASP A 290 -4.54 -18.93 22.55
N PRO A 291 -5.07 -19.23 23.75
CA PRO A 291 -4.31 -19.18 25.00
C PRO A 291 -3.16 -20.20 25.09
N GLU A 292 -3.14 -21.25 24.27
CA GLU A 292 -2.04 -22.22 24.22
C GLU A 292 -0.77 -21.60 23.60
N PHE A 293 -0.96 -20.65 22.69
CA PHE A 293 0.12 -19.91 22.06
C PHE A 293 0.23 -18.54 22.74
N GLN A 294 1.35 -18.28 23.40
CA GLN A 294 1.63 -16.91 23.81
C GLN A 294 1.87 -16.08 22.55
N ASP A 295 0.86 -15.36 22.11
CA ASP A 295 0.86 -14.42 20.99
C ASP A 295 0.00 -13.21 21.33
N GLN A 296 0.27 -12.07 20.70
CA GLN A 296 -0.49 -10.83 20.89
C GLN A 296 -0.55 -10.06 19.58
N ALA A 297 -1.75 -9.56 19.24
CA ALA A 297 -1.91 -8.64 18.11
C ALA A 297 -1.06 -7.38 18.31
N CYS A 298 -0.34 -6.98 17.27
CA CYS A 298 0.42 -5.74 17.21
C CYS A 298 -0.49 -4.52 17.32
N PHE A 299 -1.68 -4.56 16.70
CA PHE A 299 -2.65 -3.48 16.58
C PHE A 299 -4.06 -3.91 17.03
N PRO A 300 -4.32 -3.93 18.35
CA PRO A 300 -5.61 -4.32 18.94
C PRO A 300 -6.83 -3.55 18.41
N THR A 301 -6.64 -2.33 17.90
CA THR A 301 -7.71 -1.49 17.34
C THR A 301 -8.05 -1.81 15.88
N LEU A 302 -7.16 -2.50 15.15
CA LEU A 302 -7.32 -2.79 13.72
C LEU A 302 -7.66 -4.26 13.44
N TYR A 303 -6.98 -5.21 14.07
CA TYR A 303 -7.19 -6.64 13.79
C TYR A 303 -8.66 -7.09 13.90
N PRO A 304 -9.49 -6.59 14.86
CA PRO A 304 -10.86 -7.08 14.99
C PRO A 304 -11.76 -6.65 13.81
N LEU A 305 -11.27 -5.77 12.96
CA LEU A 305 -11.96 -5.12 11.85
C LEU A 305 -11.46 -5.60 10.48
N LEU A 306 -10.36 -6.36 10.45
CA LEU A 306 -9.66 -6.78 9.25
C LEU A 306 -10.26 -8.09 8.72
N GLN A 307 -10.53 -8.14 7.41
CA GLN A 307 -11.02 -9.33 6.71
C GLN A 307 -9.95 -9.95 5.80
N SER A 308 -9.26 -9.11 5.03
CA SER A 308 -8.26 -9.55 4.08
C SER A 308 -7.25 -8.44 3.81
N ILE A 309 -6.07 -8.84 3.32
CA ILE A 309 -5.08 -7.92 2.77
C ILE A 309 -4.63 -8.46 1.41
N HIS A 310 -4.67 -7.61 0.39
CA HIS A 310 -4.18 -7.92 -0.95
C HIS A 310 -3.13 -6.89 -1.37
N CYS A 311 -1.92 -7.34 -1.69
CA CYS A 311 -0.85 -6.47 -2.17
C CYS A 311 -0.42 -6.83 -3.59
N GLU A 312 -0.26 -5.81 -4.41
CA GLU A 312 0.42 -5.85 -5.70
C GLU A 312 1.68 -4.96 -5.64
N MET A 313 2.35 -4.77 -6.77
CA MET A 313 3.55 -3.93 -6.81
C MET A 313 3.24 -2.51 -6.36
N HIS A 314 3.76 -2.13 -5.19
CA HIS A 314 3.65 -0.78 -4.59
C HIS A 314 2.23 -0.35 -4.19
N ILE A 315 1.26 -1.26 -4.09
CA ILE A 315 -0.11 -0.95 -3.65
C ILE A 315 -0.63 -2.10 -2.79
N CYS A 316 -1.34 -1.78 -1.71
CA CYS A 316 -2.04 -2.77 -0.91
C CYS A 316 -3.48 -2.31 -0.62
N VAL A 317 -4.38 -3.28 -0.45
CA VAL A 317 -5.78 -3.08 -0.12
C VAL A 317 -6.08 -3.85 1.16
N LEU A 318 -6.58 -3.14 2.17
CA LEU A 318 -7.11 -3.70 3.41
C LEU A 318 -8.64 -3.75 3.29
N GLU A 319 -9.23 -4.91 3.52
CA GLU A 319 -10.69 -5.10 3.48
C GLU A 319 -11.29 -5.13 4.88
N ARG A 320 -12.41 -4.43 5.05
CA ARG A 320 -13.19 -4.43 6.30
C ARG A 320 -14.06 -5.67 6.38
N ASN A 321 -14.10 -6.27 7.57
CA ASN A 321 -15.06 -7.32 7.86
C ASN A 321 -16.48 -6.76 8.10
N GLU A 322 -17.41 -7.65 8.43
CA GLU A 322 -18.83 -7.32 8.59
C GLU A 322 -19.18 -6.53 9.87
N LYS A 323 -18.19 -6.19 10.71
CA LYS A 323 -18.46 -5.39 11.92
C LYS A 323 -18.75 -3.94 11.53
N SER A 324 -19.79 -3.37 12.13
CA SER A 324 -20.17 -1.97 11.96
C SER A 324 -18.98 -1.03 12.13
N ALA A 325 -18.97 0.03 11.32
CA ALA A 325 -17.99 1.10 11.45
C ALA A 325 -18.06 1.75 12.84
N ASN A 326 -16.89 2.10 13.38
CA ASN A 326 -16.77 2.69 14.70
C ASN A 326 -16.70 4.22 14.59
N TYR A 327 -17.87 4.85 14.54
CA TYR A 327 -18.03 6.30 14.40
C TYR A 327 -17.65 7.10 15.65
N SER A 328 -17.55 6.44 16.80
CA SER A 328 -17.25 7.04 18.11
C SER A 328 -15.84 6.73 18.61
N LEU A 329 -14.95 6.23 17.75
CA LEU A 329 -13.57 5.96 18.12
C LEU A 329 -12.89 7.25 18.58
N SER A 330 -12.32 7.22 19.79
CA SER A 330 -11.66 8.39 20.36
C SER A 330 -10.46 8.83 19.50
N LEU A 331 -10.10 10.11 19.60
CA LEU A 331 -8.91 10.65 18.95
C LEU A 331 -7.65 9.87 19.33
N GLU A 332 -7.54 9.44 20.59
CA GLU A 332 -6.37 8.71 21.08
C GLU A 332 -6.26 7.31 20.43
N LEU A 333 -7.37 6.59 20.32
CA LEU A 333 -7.38 5.28 19.65
C LEU A 333 -7.29 5.39 18.12
N SER A 334 -7.49 6.60 17.57
CA SER A 334 -7.33 6.89 16.14
C SER A 334 -5.89 7.27 15.78
N LYS A 335 -4.98 7.39 16.76
CA LYS A 335 -3.55 7.60 16.50
C LYS A 335 -2.82 6.28 16.37
N PRO A 336 -1.77 6.20 15.52
CA PRO A 336 -0.89 5.06 15.52
C PRO A 336 -0.17 4.94 16.87
N PRO A 337 -0.08 3.74 17.47
CA PRO A 337 0.68 3.56 18.70
C PRO A 337 2.19 3.77 18.43
N PRO A 338 3.01 4.05 19.44
CA PRO A 338 4.45 4.31 19.27
C PRO A 338 5.24 3.17 18.59
N ASN A 339 4.70 1.96 18.56
CA ASN A 339 5.29 0.80 17.89
C ASN A 339 4.80 0.57 16.45
N ALA A 340 3.91 1.40 15.90
CA ALA A 340 3.34 1.19 14.55
C ALA A 340 4.41 1.01 13.46
N LEU A 341 5.54 1.69 13.58
CA LEU A 341 6.66 1.62 12.63
C LEU A 341 7.89 0.91 13.22
N ASP A 342 7.70 0.07 14.23
CA ASP A 342 8.78 -0.67 14.90
C ASP A 342 8.37 -2.13 15.09
N LEU A 343 8.71 -2.96 14.11
CA LEU A 343 8.37 -4.38 14.08
C LEU A 343 8.89 -5.13 15.33
N GLN A 344 10.02 -4.69 15.89
CA GLN A 344 10.65 -5.35 17.03
C GLN A 344 9.87 -5.17 18.34
N LYS A 345 8.95 -4.20 18.37
CA LYS A 345 8.06 -3.99 19.52
C LYS A 345 6.76 -4.79 19.43
N CYS A 346 6.46 -5.39 18.28
CA CYS A 346 5.36 -6.35 18.21
C CYS A 346 5.81 -7.69 18.81
N TYR A 347 4.97 -8.25 19.68
CA TYR A 347 5.26 -9.45 20.46
C TYR A 347 5.70 -10.63 19.59
N SER A 348 4.96 -10.91 18.52
CA SER A 348 5.20 -12.07 17.64
C SER A 348 6.61 -12.05 17.03
N PHE A 349 7.11 -10.86 16.69
CA PHE A 349 8.45 -10.68 16.10
C PHE A 349 9.56 -10.57 17.13
N ALA A 350 9.28 -9.94 18.28
CA ALA A 350 10.22 -9.87 19.40
C ALA A 350 10.62 -11.28 19.87
N LYS A 351 9.62 -12.16 20.05
CA LYS A 351 9.82 -13.54 20.52
C LYS A 351 10.57 -14.40 19.50
N ALA A 352 10.25 -14.28 18.20
CA ALA A 352 10.95 -15.01 17.15
C ALA A 352 12.47 -14.71 17.15
N LYS A 353 12.84 -13.44 17.37
CA LYS A 353 14.24 -12.99 17.47
C LYS A 353 14.95 -13.53 18.72
N GLU A 354 14.23 -13.72 19.82
CA GLU A 354 14.79 -14.33 21.03
C GLU A 354 15.08 -15.82 20.83
N ILE A 355 14.16 -16.54 20.18
CA ILE A 355 14.33 -17.97 19.86
C ILE A 355 15.53 -18.15 18.91
N SER A 356 15.63 -17.33 17.86
CA SER A 356 16.73 -17.41 16.89
C SER A 356 18.11 -17.07 17.46
N ARG A 357 18.19 -16.48 18.67
CA ARG A 357 19.46 -16.19 19.35
C ARG A 357 19.91 -17.31 20.28
N LYS A 358 18.99 -18.21 20.65
CA LYS A 358 19.26 -19.34 21.54
C LYS A 358 19.68 -20.60 20.77
N ASN A 359 19.27 -20.69 19.51
CA ASN A 359 19.72 -21.69 18.54
C ASN A 359 20.89 -21.13 17.73
#